data_AF-A0A835LXH4-F1
#
_entry.id   AF-A0A835LXH4-F1
#
_cell.length_a   1.000
_cell.length_b   1.000
_cell.length_c   1.000
_cell.angle_alpha   90.00
_cell.angle_beta   90.00
_cell.angle_gamma   90.00
#
_symmetry.space_group_name_H-M   'P 1'
#
loop_
_entity.id
_entity.type
_entity.pdbx_description
1 polymer ?
#
loop_
_entity_poly.entity_id
_entity_poly.type
_entity_poly.pdbx_seq_one_letter_code
_entity_poly.pdbx_strand_id
1 'polypeptide(L)'
;MLGTRSSRLVCGTNSKRLKYLINHQSRIVFIWPYASKWKWCFEGSRGEVIMAYSSSGGVVSLLLFVIADPLSILAQGTIPPVLDTTGQPLQAGTQYYILPASTRNGGGVTLVNRNASCPFFVGQEDRIGSTGLPVIFTPSLATEKVIRESRDFRIRFDASTICVQSTEWALESNPASTQRTLITTGAGNRAGVSLRIDRNGSGYKIGFCPECRPPRPPRVCPKPRCGDVGVYVENGRRLLALYAPALPVVFRKA
;
A
#
# COMPACT_ATOMS: atom_id res chain seq x y z
N MET A 1 -5.57 -33.03 7.77
CA MET A 1 -6.22 -31.79 8.24
C MET A 1 -5.73 -30.63 7.40
N LEU A 2 -6.60 -30.05 6.59
CA LEU A 2 -6.60 -28.65 6.12
C LEU A 2 -7.89 -28.48 5.32
N GLY A 3 -8.80 -27.68 5.88
CA GLY A 3 -10.21 -27.64 5.52
C GLY A 3 -10.48 -26.93 4.20
N THR A 4 -11.26 -27.58 3.35
CA THR A 4 -11.94 -26.94 2.23
C THR A 4 -13.10 -26.11 2.77
N ARG A 5 -13.02 -24.79 2.58
CA ARG A 5 -14.09 -23.86 2.92
C ARG A 5 -15.27 -24.13 1.99
N SER A 6 -16.37 -24.55 2.59
CA SER A 6 -17.67 -24.78 1.96
C SER A 6 -18.25 -23.46 1.43
N SER A 7 -18.50 -23.38 0.13
CA SER A 7 -19.51 -22.48 -0.41
C SER A 7 -20.74 -23.34 -0.73
N ARG A 8 -21.76 -23.27 0.13
CA ARG A 8 -23.05 -23.94 -0.08
C ARG A 8 -23.76 -23.29 -1.28
N LEU A 9 -23.93 -24.04 -2.36
CA LEU A 9 -25.05 -23.85 -3.28
C LEU A 9 -26.19 -24.73 -2.78
N VAL A 10 -27.23 -24.11 -2.21
CA VAL A 10 -28.48 -24.78 -1.88
C VAL A 10 -29.39 -24.65 -3.10
N CYS A 11 -29.52 -25.74 -3.87
CA CYS A 11 -30.64 -25.94 -4.79
C CYS A 11 -31.34 -27.25 -4.39
N GLY A 12 -32.63 -27.15 -4.09
CA GLY A 12 -33.48 -28.21 -3.56
C GLY A 12 -33.59 -29.45 -4.45
N THR A 13 -33.80 -30.57 -3.78
CA THR A 13 -33.83 -31.97 -4.20
C THR A 13 -34.70 -32.29 -5.43
N ASN A 14 -34.14 -32.99 -6.43
CA ASN A 14 -34.37 -34.44 -6.53
C ASN A 14 -33.37 -35.13 -7.47
N SER A 15 -32.91 -36.28 -7.00
CA SER A 15 -31.79 -37.10 -7.47
C SER A 15 -32.01 -37.69 -8.87
N LYS A 16 -31.07 -37.44 -9.80
CA LYS A 16 -30.49 -38.45 -10.70
C LYS A 16 -29.02 -38.09 -10.97
N ARG A 17 -28.13 -39.08 -10.81
CA ARG A 17 -26.65 -38.99 -10.90
C ARG A 17 -26.16 -38.10 -12.04
N LEU A 18 -25.49 -36.98 -11.71
CA LEU A 18 -24.69 -36.22 -12.67
C LEU A 18 -23.40 -36.97 -12.99
N LYS A 19 -23.11 -37.14 -14.28
CA LYS A 19 -21.76 -37.44 -14.77
C LYS A 19 -21.16 -36.14 -15.30
N TYR A 20 -19.97 -35.79 -14.82
CA TYR A 20 -19.21 -34.64 -15.31
C TYR A 20 -17.94 -35.14 -15.99
N LEU A 21 -17.48 -34.43 -17.02
CA LEU A 21 -16.12 -34.57 -17.56
C LEU A 21 -15.33 -33.34 -17.15
N ILE A 22 -14.27 -33.57 -16.37
CA ILE A 22 -13.32 -32.52 -15.97
C ILE A 22 -12.20 -32.53 -17.02
N ASN A 23 -12.01 -31.41 -17.73
CA ASN A 23 -10.79 -31.18 -18.49
C ASN A 23 -9.94 -30.10 -17.79
N HIS A 24 -8.62 -30.17 -17.97
CA HIS A 24 -7.54 -29.63 -17.13
C HIS A 24 -7.44 -28.07 -17.04
N GLN A 25 -8.51 -27.34 -17.37
CA GLN A 25 -8.61 -25.87 -17.36
C GLN A 25 -9.91 -25.34 -16.70
N SER A 26 -10.50 -26.06 -15.74
CA SER A 26 -11.55 -25.53 -14.85
C SER A 26 -12.84 -25.06 -15.54
N ARG A 27 -13.29 -25.72 -16.60
CA ARG A 27 -14.58 -25.46 -17.26
C ARG A 27 -15.59 -26.58 -16.97
N ILE A 28 -16.75 -26.25 -16.42
CA ILE A 28 -17.89 -27.17 -16.26
C ILE A 28 -18.87 -26.89 -17.40
N VAL A 29 -19.13 -27.87 -18.26
CA VAL A 29 -20.16 -27.78 -19.31
C VAL A 29 -21.30 -28.72 -18.95
N PHE A 30 -22.52 -28.18 -18.87
CA PHE A 30 -23.74 -28.96 -18.67
C PHE A 30 -24.40 -29.22 -20.02
N ILE A 31 -24.67 -30.49 -20.34
CA ILE A 31 -25.48 -30.86 -21.50
C ILE A 31 -26.67 -31.66 -20.98
N TRP A 32 -27.88 -31.18 -21.22
CA TRP A 32 -29.11 -31.94 -21.04
C TRP A 32 -29.68 -32.31 -22.41
N PRO A 33 -29.93 -33.58 -22.69
CA PRO A 33 -30.74 -33.97 -23.83
C PRO A 33 -32.21 -33.99 -23.35
N TYR A 34 -33.07 -33.22 -24.02
CA TYR A 34 -34.53 -33.20 -23.88
C TYR A 34 -35.12 -32.64 -22.58
N ALA A 35 -35.45 -31.34 -22.57
CA ALA A 35 -36.61 -30.80 -21.84
C ALA A 35 -36.97 -29.38 -22.31
N SER A 36 -38.26 -29.15 -22.54
CA SER A 36 -38.88 -27.94 -23.09
C SER A 36 -39.17 -26.85 -22.04
N LYS A 37 -38.33 -26.68 -21.01
CA LYS A 37 -38.42 -25.56 -20.06
C LYS A 37 -37.04 -25.02 -19.70
N TRP A 38 -36.85 -23.72 -19.88
CA TRP A 38 -35.58 -23.02 -19.67
C TRP A 38 -35.43 -22.55 -18.22
N LYS A 39 -34.23 -22.68 -17.67
CA LYS A 39 -33.81 -22.04 -16.41
C LYS A 39 -32.35 -21.61 -16.57
N TRP A 40 -32.05 -20.35 -16.25
CA TRP A 40 -30.71 -19.76 -16.41
C TRP A 40 -29.96 -19.78 -15.08
N CYS A 41 -28.67 -20.14 -15.12
CA CYS A 41 -27.70 -19.86 -14.06
C CYS A 41 -26.48 -19.21 -14.72
N PHE A 42 -26.01 -18.09 -14.18
CA PHE A 42 -24.78 -17.42 -14.62
C PHE A 42 -23.68 -17.59 -13.58
N GLU A 43 -22.48 -17.96 -14.03
CA GLU A 43 -21.23 -17.69 -13.33
C GLU A 43 -20.42 -16.79 -14.28
N GLY A 44 -20.36 -15.50 -13.96
CA GLY A 44 -19.70 -14.52 -14.82
C GLY A 44 -18.18 -14.59 -14.65
N SER A 45 -17.48 -15.10 -15.66
CA SER A 45 -16.07 -14.74 -15.84
C SER A 45 -15.61 -14.86 -17.29
N ARG A 46 -15.30 -13.67 -17.85
CA ARG A 46 -14.54 -13.37 -19.07
C ARG A 46 -15.32 -13.44 -20.39
N GLY A 47 -15.20 -12.35 -21.16
CA GLY A 47 -15.94 -12.05 -22.39
C GLY A 47 -15.78 -13.10 -23.49
N GLU A 48 -16.72 -14.03 -23.53
CA GLU A 48 -17.04 -14.85 -24.70
C GLU A 48 -18.41 -14.43 -25.25
N VAL A 49 -18.49 -14.27 -26.56
CA VAL A 49 -19.75 -14.06 -27.28
C VAL A 49 -20.49 -15.40 -27.35
N ILE A 50 -21.66 -15.49 -26.73
CA ILE A 50 -22.51 -16.69 -26.78
C ILE A 50 -23.56 -16.52 -27.89
N MET A 51 -23.51 -17.37 -28.92
CA MET A 51 -24.57 -17.46 -29.92
C MET A 51 -25.61 -18.49 -29.49
N ALA A 52 -26.89 -18.09 -29.50
CA ALA A 52 -28.03 -18.99 -29.33
C ALA A 52 -28.87 -18.99 -30.61
N TYR A 53 -29.32 -20.17 -31.04
CA TYR A 53 -30.29 -20.34 -32.12
C TYR A 53 -31.47 -21.17 -31.63
N SER A 54 -32.66 -20.93 -32.18
CA SER A 54 -33.87 -21.71 -31.95
C SER A 54 -34.44 -22.12 -33.29
N SER A 55 -34.68 -23.41 -33.50
CA SER A 55 -35.33 -23.94 -34.70
C SER A 55 -36.71 -24.49 -34.35
N SER A 56 -37.73 -23.64 -34.47
CA SER A 56 -39.13 -24.08 -34.54
C SER A 56 -39.72 -23.62 -35.87
N GLY A 57 -39.74 -24.52 -36.84
CA GLY A 57 -40.49 -24.37 -38.08
C GLY A 57 -40.06 -23.21 -38.99
N GLY A 58 -39.16 -23.49 -39.94
CA GLY A 58 -39.13 -22.81 -41.24
C GLY A 58 -38.39 -21.47 -41.37
N VAL A 59 -37.98 -20.80 -40.28
CA VAL A 59 -37.18 -19.56 -40.39
C VAL A 59 -36.12 -19.51 -39.30
N VAL A 60 -34.85 -19.52 -39.70
CA VAL A 60 -33.70 -19.36 -38.79
C VAL A 60 -33.52 -17.87 -38.53
N SER A 61 -33.98 -17.37 -37.38
CA SER A 61 -33.76 -15.99 -36.97
C SER A 61 -32.54 -15.91 -36.06
N LEU A 62 -31.49 -15.20 -36.51
CA LEU A 62 -30.26 -14.98 -35.77
C LEU A 62 -30.36 -13.67 -34.97
N LEU A 63 -30.57 -13.75 -33.64
CA LEU A 63 -30.56 -12.58 -32.76
C LEU A 63 -29.14 -12.36 -32.21
N LEU A 64 -28.43 -11.34 -32.71
CA LEU A 64 -27.14 -10.89 -32.15
C LEU A 64 -27.39 -9.99 -30.93
N PHE A 65 -27.12 -10.50 -29.73
CA PHE A 65 -26.99 -9.64 -28.55
C PHE A 65 -25.55 -9.10 -28.48
N VAL A 66 -25.37 -7.84 -28.87
CA VAL A 66 -24.12 -7.11 -28.58
C VAL A 66 -24.17 -6.68 -27.13
N ILE A 67 -23.63 -7.51 -26.24
CA ILE A 67 -23.23 -7.07 -24.90
C ILE A 67 -22.07 -6.10 -25.10
N ALA A 68 -22.34 -4.80 -25.01
CA ALA A 68 -21.31 -3.79 -24.91
C ALA A 68 -20.58 -4.02 -23.57
N ASP A 69 -19.51 -4.81 -23.59
CA ASP A 69 -18.61 -4.91 -22.46
C ASP A 69 -18.08 -3.50 -22.16
N PRO A 70 -18.25 -2.96 -20.94
CA PRO A 70 -17.49 -1.78 -20.57
C PRO A 70 -16.02 -2.18 -20.70
N LEU A 71 -15.31 -1.52 -21.62
CA LEU A 71 -13.88 -1.64 -21.84
C LEU A 71 -13.18 -1.66 -20.48
N SER A 72 -12.92 -2.87 -19.98
CA SER A 72 -12.15 -3.07 -18.78
C SER A 72 -10.72 -2.92 -19.23
N ILE A 73 -10.27 -1.66 -19.27
CA ILE A 73 -8.87 -1.31 -19.44
C ILE A 73 -8.12 -2.19 -18.44
N LEU A 74 -7.28 -3.09 -18.96
CA LEU A 74 -6.33 -3.83 -18.14
C LEU A 74 -5.49 -2.78 -17.41
N ALA A 75 -5.79 -2.53 -16.14
CA ALA A 75 -4.94 -1.75 -15.28
C ALA A 75 -3.63 -2.54 -15.15
N GLN A 76 -2.66 -2.24 -16.01
CA GLN A 76 -1.27 -2.54 -15.73
C GLN A 76 -0.98 -1.86 -14.40
N GLY A 77 -0.83 -2.67 -13.34
CA GLY A 77 -0.90 -2.22 -11.95
C GLY A 77 0.01 -1.04 -11.66
N THR A 78 -0.52 0.17 -11.74
CA THR A 78 0.16 1.38 -11.31
C THR A 78 0.19 1.37 -9.80
N ILE A 79 1.38 1.47 -9.22
CA ILE A 79 1.54 1.57 -7.77
C ILE A 79 0.73 2.77 -7.26
N PRO A 80 -0.19 2.56 -6.28
CA PRO A 80 -1.12 3.59 -5.88
C PRO A 80 -0.40 4.80 -5.26
N PRO A 81 -0.96 6.01 -5.44
CA PRO A 81 -0.45 7.19 -4.75
C PRO A 81 -0.76 7.13 -3.25
N VAL A 82 0.10 7.72 -2.45
CA VAL A 82 -0.24 8.05 -1.06
C VAL A 82 -1.19 9.23 -1.08
N LEU A 83 -2.29 9.14 -0.31
CA LEU A 83 -3.32 10.17 -0.27
C LEU A 83 -3.22 10.98 1.02
N ASP A 84 -3.51 12.27 0.92
CA ASP A 84 -3.72 13.14 2.07
C ASP A 84 -5.12 12.95 2.67
N THR A 85 -5.39 13.66 3.77
CA THR A 85 -6.69 13.62 4.47
C THR A 85 -7.87 14.11 3.64
N THR A 86 -7.63 14.79 2.51
CA THR A 86 -8.67 15.23 1.56
C THR A 86 -8.86 14.24 0.40
N GLY A 87 -8.10 13.14 0.39
CA GLY A 87 -8.13 12.14 -0.67
C GLY A 87 -7.29 12.52 -1.90
N GLN A 88 -6.45 13.56 -1.82
CA GLN A 88 -5.61 13.99 -2.92
C GLN A 88 -4.22 13.34 -2.85
N PRO A 89 -3.59 12.99 -3.99
CA PRO A 89 -2.24 12.44 -4.01
C PRO A 89 -1.20 13.41 -3.43
N LEU A 90 -0.29 12.87 -2.60
CA LEU A 90 0.87 13.61 -2.10
C LEU A 90 1.78 14.04 -3.26
N GLN A 91 2.10 15.33 -3.31
CA GLN A 91 2.95 15.92 -4.34
C GLN A 91 4.36 16.16 -3.79
N ALA A 92 5.36 15.87 -4.61
CA ALA A 92 6.75 16.22 -4.33
C ALA A 92 6.89 17.75 -4.18
N GLY A 93 7.73 18.20 -3.26
CA GLY A 93 7.95 19.63 -3.03
C GLY A 93 6.82 20.38 -2.31
N THR A 94 5.69 19.73 -2.04
CA THR A 94 4.58 20.33 -1.28
C THR A 94 4.72 20.03 0.21
N GLN A 95 4.32 20.99 1.04
CA GLN A 95 4.35 20.87 2.50
C GLN A 95 3.17 20.03 3.02
N TYR A 96 3.47 19.09 3.92
CA TYR A 96 2.47 18.28 4.61
C TYR A 96 2.82 18.14 6.09
N TYR A 97 1.81 18.03 6.94
CA TYR A 97 1.94 17.58 8.32
C TYR A 97 1.76 16.06 8.38
N ILE A 98 2.63 15.37 9.11
CA ILE A 98 2.47 13.96 9.45
C ILE A 98 1.80 13.88 10.81
N LEU A 99 0.55 13.41 10.83
CA LEU A 99 -0.28 13.34 12.02
C LEU A 99 -0.55 11.88 12.40
N PRO A 100 -0.68 11.54 13.69
CA PRO A 100 -1.09 10.21 14.10
C PRO A 100 -2.50 9.93 13.60
N ALA A 101 -2.74 8.75 13.03
CA ALA A 101 -4.06 8.36 12.53
C ALA A 101 -5.10 8.19 13.66
N SER A 102 -4.63 8.02 14.91
CA SER A 102 -5.45 7.97 16.11
C SER A 102 -5.16 9.19 16.99
N THR A 103 -6.22 9.87 17.42
CA THR A 103 -6.15 11.04 18.32
C THR A 103 -5.71 10.71 19.74
N ARG A 104 -5.51 9.42 20.06
CA ARG A 104 -5.06 8.99 21.40
C ARG A 104 -3.54 9.04 21.57
N ASN A 105 -2.79 9.15 20.48
CA ASN A 105 -1.34 8.95 20.48
C ASN A 105 -0.59 10.23 20.10
N GLY A 106 -0.40 11.16 21.04
CA GLY A 106 0.44 12.36 20.85
C GLY A 106 -0.04 13.31 19.75
N GLY A 107 0.80 14.28 19.39
CA GLY A 107 0.56 15.21 18.28
C GLY A 107 1.31 14.79 17.01
N GLY A 108 1.47 15.74 16.08
CA GLY A 108 2.19 15.54 14.82
C GLY A 108 3.69 15.33 14.98
N VAL A 109 4.33 14.96 13.88
CA VAL A 109 5.79 14.77 13.81
C VAL A 109 6.50 16.13 13.85
N THR A 110 7.59 16.20 14.62
CA THR A 110 8.30 17.44 14.93
C THR A 110 9.80 17.19 15.11
N LEU A 111 10.56 18.26 15.36
CA LEU A 111 11.97 18.20 15.73
C LEU A 111 12.10 18.15 17.26
N VAL A 112 12.89 17.22 17.76
CA VAL A 112 13.12 17.03 19.20
C VAL A 112 14.59 17.24 19.52
N ASN A 113 14.87 18.15 20.44
CA ASN A 113 16.20 18.36 20.97
C ASN A 113 16.48 17.33 22.09
N ARG A 114 17.20 16.26 21.76
CA ARG A 114 17.52 15.15 22.68
C ARG A 114 18.68 15.46 23.63
N ASN A 115 19.74 16.11 23.17
CA ASN A 115 20.98 16.25 23.95
C ASN A 115 21.43 17.70 24.12
N ALA A 116 20.52 18.67 23.96
CA ALA A 116 20.83 20.10 23.87
C ALA A 116 21.88 20.41 22.78
N SER A 117 21.96 19.57 21.75
CA SER A 117 22.97 19.62 20.71
C SER A 117 22.37 19.36 19.33
N CYS A 118 23.13 19.73 18.31
CA CYS A 118 22.80 19.48 16.91
C CYS A 118 23.47 18.19 16.40
N PRO A 119 22.85 17.46 15.47
CA PRO A 119 21.54 17.74 14.87
C PRO A 119 20.37 17.35 15.79
N PHE A 120 19.18 17.91 15.52
CA PHE A 120 17.95 17.52 16.20
C PHE A 120 17.46 16.16 15.73
N PHE A 121 16.70 15.48 16.59
CA PHE A 121 16.08 14.21 16.26
C PHE A 121 14.68 14.40 15.68
N VAL A 122 14.23 13.43 14.90
CA VAL A 122 12.84 13.36 14.47
C VAL A 122 12.03 12.77 15.62
N GLY A 123 10.96 13.43 16.01
CA GLY A 123 10.13 13.02 17.11
C GLY A 123 8.66 13.33 16.92
N GLN A 124 7.90 13.16 17.97
CA GLN A 124 6.47 13.41 18.00
C GLN A 124 6.15 14.46 19.06
N GLU A 125 5.25 15.39 18.77
CA GLU A 125 4.72 16.31 19.77
C GLU A 125 4.05 15.54 20.92
N ASP A 126 4.27 15.99 22.15
CA ASP A 126 3.69 15.35 23.34
C ASP A 126 2.20 15.65 23.46
N ARG A 127 1.81 16.89 23.17
CA ARG A 127 0.43 17.37 23.29
C ARG A 127 -0.43 16.82 22.15
N ILE A 128 -1.49 16.11 22.53
CA ILE A 128 -2.51 15.61 21.60
C ILE A 128 -3.11 16.79 20.81
N GLY A 129 -3.22 16.61 19.50
CA GLY A 129 -3.76 17.62 18.58
C GLY A 129 -2.77 18.70 18.15
N SER A 130 -1.57 18.77 18.73
CA SER A 130 -0.50 19.60 18.18
C SER A 130 -0.16 19.15 16.77
N THR A 131 0.07 20.11 15.86
CA THR A 131 0.24 19.82 14.44
C THR A 131 1.67 19.37 14.08
N GLY A 132 2.67 19.75 14.88
CA GLY A 132 4.08 19.50 14.58
C GLY A 132 4.61 20.42 13.48
N LEU A 133 5.66 20.00 12.79
CA LEU A 133 6.32 20.77 11.73
C LEU A 133 5.98 20.22 10.34
N PRO A 134 5.86 21.08 9.32
CA PRO A 134 5.62 20.62 7.96
C PRO A 134 6.86 19.90 7.42
N VAL A 135 6.62 18.89 6.59
CA VAL A 135 7.65 18.16 5.86
C VAL A 135 7.43 18.26 4.35
N ILE A 136 8.51 18.08 3.61
CA ILE A 136 8.51 17.97 2.16
C ILE A 136 9.05 16.59 1.78
N PHE A 137 8.30 15.91 0.92
CA PHE A 137 8.70 14.63 0.33
C PHE A 137 9.43 14.85 -0.98
N THR A 138 10.52 14.11 -1.18
CA THR A 138 11.30 14.10 -2.42
C THR A 138 11.43 12.66 -2.92
N PRO A 139 10.77 12.27 -4.03
CA PRO A 139 10.96 10.96 -4.63
C PRO A 139 12.42 10.65 -4.92
N SER A 140 12.82 9.38 -4.80
CA SER A 140 14.18 8.96 -5.18
C SER A 140 14.38 9.02 -6.70
N LEU A 141 13.31 8.86 -7.48
CA LEU A 141 13.30 9.02 -8.92
C LEU A 141 12.91 10.47 -9.25
N ALA A 142 13.85 11.27 -9.75
CA ALA A 142 13.63 12.70 -10.01
C ALA A 142 12.51 13.01 -11.03
N THR A 143 12.14 12.03 -11.86
CA THR A 143 11.03 12.15 -12.83
C THR A 143 9.65 12.02 -12.18
N GLU A 144 9.56 11.46 -10.97
CA GLU A 144 8.30 11.30 -10.26
C GLU A 144 7.91 12.61 -9.55
N LYS A 145 6.64 12.99 -9.67
CA LYS A 145 6.05 14.16 -9.00
C LYS A 145 5.08 13.79 -7.88
N VAL A 146 4.65 12.53 -7.84
CA VAL A 146 3.65 12.01 -6.90
C VAL A 146 4.32 11.00 -5.98
N ILE A 147 4.08 11.11 -4.68
CA ILE A 147 4.54 10.12 -3.71
C ILE A 147 3.64 8.89 -3.81
N ARG A 148 4.25 7.74 -4.09
CA ARG A 148 3.54 6.46 -4.26
C ARG A 148 3.88 5.51 -3.13
N GLU A 149 2.94 4.61 -2.84
CA GLU A 149 3.15 3.55 -1.86
C GLU A 149 4.34 2.67 -2.27
N SER A 150 5.04 2.07 -1.32
CA SER A 150 6.19 1.17 -1.55
C SER A 150 7.34 1.72 -2.41
N ARG A 151 7.32 3.00 -2.80
CA ARG A 151 8.38 3.69 -3.54
C ARG A 151 9.28 4.48 -2.58
N ASP A 152 10.57 4.45 -2.89
CA ASP A 152 11.58 5.13 -2.08
C ASP A 152 11.48 6.66 -2.24
N PHE A 153 11.42 7.38 -1.13
CA PHE A 153 11.52 8.85 -1.09
C PHE A 153 12.40 9.28 0.09
N ARG A 154 12.78 10.56 0.10
CA ARG A 154 13.43 11.24 1.22
C ARG A 154 12.47 12.26 1.83
N ILE A 155 12.60 12.49 3.13
CA ILE A 155 11.79 13.46 3.88
C ILE A 155 12.72 14.51 4.47
N ARG A 156 12.33 15.78 4.42
CA ARG A 156 12.95 16.85 5.20
C ARG A 156 11.88 17.70 5.87
N PHE A 157 12.20 18.27 7.04
CA PHE A 157 11.35 19.33 7.58
C PHE A 157 11.50 20.62 6.76
N ASP A 158 10.41 21.34 6.60
CA ASP A 158 10.43 22.69 6.04
C ASP A 158 10.37 23.72 7.16
N ALA A 159 11.47 23.78 7.91
CA ALA A 159 11.62 24.67 9.06
C ALA A 159 13.06 25.15 9.16
N SER A 160 13.24 26.41 9.56
CA SER A 160 14.56 26.93 9.92
C SER A 160 14.88 26.50 11.35
N THR A 161 16.12 26.07 11.59
CA THR A 161 16.57 25.60 12.90
C THR A 161 17.85 26.31 13.31
N ILE A 162 18.18 26.30 14.59
CA ILE A 162 19.48 26.78 15.09
C ILE A 162 20.65 25.89 14.62
N CYS A 163 20.35 24.67 14.15
CA CYS A 163 21.34 23.80 13.55
C CYS A 163 21.54 24.24 12.09
N VAL A 164 22.80 24.56 11.73
CA VAL A 164 23.19 24.90 10.35
C VAL A 164 23.05 23.71 9.39
N GLN A 165 22.93 22.49 9.94
CA GLN A 165 22.80 21.25 9.19
C GLN A 165 21.43 21.11 8.52
N SER A 166 21.36 20.28 7.47
CA SER A 166 20.11 19.94 6.78
C SER A 166 19.07 19.34 7.73
N THR A 167 17.78 19.65 7.51
CA THR A 167 16.64 19.03 8.19
C THR A 167 16.17 17.73 7.52
N GLU A 168 16.92 17.24 6.54
CA GLU A 168 16.66 15.96 5.90
C GLU A 168 16.86 14.81 6.88
N TRP A 169 15.90 13.88 6.87
CA TRP A 169 15.89 12.75 7.78
C TRP A 169 17.04 11.79 7.46
N ALA A 170 17.66 11.28 8.52
CA ALA A 170 18.78 10.36 8.48
C ALA A 170 18.67 9.36 9.63
N LEU A 171 19.46 8.30 9.58
CA LEU A 171 19.57 7.34 10.69
C LEU A 171 20.78 7.71 11.56
N GLU A 172 20.59 7.65 12.89
CA GLU A 172 21.67 7.92 13.86
C GLU A 172 22.86 6.97 13.66
N SER A 173 22.58 5.70 13.35
CA SER A 173 23.56 4.66 13.10
C SER A 173 23.14 3.77 11.92
N ASN A 174 24.09 2.98 11.40
CA ASN A 174 23.78 2.01 10.35
C ASN A 174 22.80 0.97 10.91
N PRO A 175 21.64 0.70 10.26
CA PRO A 175 20.63 -0.26 10.74
C PRO A 175 21.08 -1.74 10.72
N ALA A 176 22.39 -2.00 10.63
CA ALA A 176 23.00 -3.31 10.58
C ALA A 176 22.95 -4.07 11.92
N SER A 177 22.71 -3.42 13.06
CA SER A 177 22.60 -4.07 14.37
C SER A 177 21.15 -4.40 14.72
N THR A 178 20.91 -5.46 15.50
CA THR A 178 19.58 -5.93 15.97
C THR A 178 18.79 -4.89 16.77
N GLN A 179 19.40 -3.74 17.09
CA GLN A 179 18.89 -2.71 17.97
C GLN A 179 17.97 -1.73 17.25
N ARG A 180 17.18 -0.98 18.04
CA ARG A 180 16.39 0.16 17.55
C ARG A 180 17.34 1.26 17.07
N THR A 181 16.99 1.92 15.97
CA THR A 181 17.80 3.00 15.40
C THR A 181 16.97 4.28 15.37
N LEU A 182 17.42 5.32 16.06
CA LEU A 182 16.75 6.61 16.07
C LEU A 182 16.83 7.30 14.71
N ILE A 183 15.78 8.04 14.35
CA ILE A 183 15.78 8.93 13.20
C ILE A 183 16.26 10.30 13.65
N THR A 184 17.32 10.77 13.02
CA THR A 184 17.91 12.09 13.26
C THR A 184 17.72 12.99 12.04
N THR A 185 18.09 14.26 12.17
CA THR A 185 18.30 15.16 11.04
C THR A 185 19.79 15.40 10.85
N GLY A 186 20.18 16.21 9.87
CA GLY A 186 21.56 16.58 9.66
C GLY A 186 22.40 15.36 9.36
N ALA A 187 22.25 14.82 8.16
CA ALA A 187 22.95 13.63 7.72
C ALA A 187 24.49 13.76 7.68
N GLY A 188 25.10 14.89 8.08
CA GLY A 188 26.52 15.15 7.88
C GLY A 188 26.88 14.96 6.40
N ASN A 189 28.01 14.29 6.11
CA ASN A 189 28.38 13.85 4.76
C ASN A 189 27.64 12.58 4.29
N ARG A 190 26.66 12.07 5.04
CA ARG A 190 25.87 10.89 4.67
C ARG A 190 24.67 11.36 3.84
N ALA A 191 24.26 10.56 2.86
CA ALA A 191 23.02 10.81 2.14
C ALA A 191 21.82 10.63 3.11
N GLY A 192 20.74 11.38 2.87
CA GLY A 192 19.47 11.18 3.58
C GLY A 192 18.96 9.74 3.46
N VAL A 193 18.10 9.32 4.39
CA VAL A 193 17.57 7.96 4.40
C VAL A 193 16.43 7.79 3.38
N SER A 194 16.51 6.76 2.55
CA SER A 194 15.40 6.35 1.68
C SER A 194 14.35 5.60 2.50
N LEU A 195 13.14 6.15 2.55
CA LEU A 195 11.99 5.62 3.27
C LEU A 195 10.87 5.23 2.30
N ARG A 196 9.92 4.45 2.81
CA ARG A 196 8.70 4.04 2.11
C ARG A 196 7.48 4.35 2.93
N ILE A 197 6.36 4.53 2.26
CA ILE A 197 5.04 4.62 2.86
C ILE A 197 4.24 3.43 2.34
N ASP A 198 3.63 2.70 3.25
CA ASP A 198 2.73 1.61 2.92
C ASP A 198 1.40 1.78 3.65
N ARG A 199 0.33 1.23 3.10
CA ARG A 199 -0.98 1.23 3.73
C ARG A 199 -0.93 0.51 5.09
N ASN A 200 -1.55 1.11 6.12
CA ASN A 200 -1.66 0.53 7.45
C ASN A 200 -3.04 0.84 8.07
N GLY A 201 -3.99 -0.09 7.91
CA GLY A 201 -5.37 0.11 8.35
C GLY A 201 -6.04 1.31 7.67
N SER A 202 -6.59 2.24 8.46
CA SER A 202 -7.22 3.46 7.97
C SER A 202 -6.24 4.54 7.53
N GLY A 203 -4.94 4.40 7.83
CA GLY A 203 -3.91 5.35 7.44
C GLY A 203 -2.73 4.66 6.77
N TYR A 204 -1.54 5.16 7.06
CA TYR A 204 -0.29 4.74 6.48
C TYR A 204 0.73 4.42 7.57
N LYS A 205 1.82 3.75 7.19
CA LYS A 205 3.02 3.63 8.01
C LYS A 205 4.22 4.04 7.19
N ILE A 206 5.22 4.61 7.85
CA ILE A 206 6.51 4.93 7.26
C ILE A 206 7.48 3.82 7.65
N GLY A 207 8.32 3.37 6.74
CA GLY A 207 9.27 2.30 6.97
C GLY A 207 10.56 2.47 6.18
N PHE A 208 11.56 1.67 6.54
CA PHE A 208 12.82 1.52 5.84
C PHE A 208 12.92 0.10 5.29
N CYS A 209 13.18 -0.03 4.00
CA CYS A 209 13.34 -1.32 3.33
C CYS A 209 14.23 -1.12 2.10
N PRO A 210 15.57 -1.21 2.26
CA PRO A 210 16.49 -0.88 1.18
C PRO A 210 16.34 -1.90 0.05
N GLU A 211 16.24 -1.41 -1.18
CA GLU A 211 16.26 -2.28 -2.37
C GLU A 211 17.65 -2.88 -2.56
N CYS A 212 17.67 -4.15 -2.94
CA CYS A 212 18.86 -4.76 -3.53
C CYS A 212 19.11 -4.10 -4.90
N ARG A 213 19.90 -3.03 -4.93
CA ARG A 213 20.25 -2.34 -6.18
C ARG A 213 21.50 -2.98 -6.83
N PRO A 214 21.62 -2.92 -8.17
CA PRO A 214 22.86 -3.25 -8.87
C PRO A 214 24.05 -2.49 -8.26
N PRO A 215 25.28 -3.07 -8.24
CA PRO A 215 25.77 -4.17 -9.07
C PRO A 215 25.60 -5.57 -8.45
N ARG A 216 24.91 -5.70 -7.31
CA ARG A 216 24.80 -7.00 -6.63
C ARG A 216 23.72 -7.87 -7.27
N PRO A 217 24.05 -9.09 -7.74
CA PRO A 217 23.05 -9.98 -8.29
C PRO A 217 22.04 -10.40 -7.20
N PRO A 218 20.76 -10.64 -7.54
CA PRO A 218 19.70 -10.96 -6.56
C PRO A 218 20.00 -12.13 -5.62
N ARG A 219 20.92 -13.02 -6.02
CA ARG A 219 21.38 -14.18 -5.23
C ARG A 219 22.38 -13.82 -4.12
N VAL A 220 22.97 -12.62 -4.17
CA VAL A 220 24.01 -12.11 -3.25
C VAL A 220 23.45 -11.06 -2.28
N CYS A 221 22.14 -10.77 -2.36
CA CYS A 221 21.48 -9.88 -1.42
C CYS A 221 20.88 -10.71 -0.29
N PRO A 222 21.40 -10.59 0.96
CA PRO A 222 20.65 -11.03 2.13
C PRO A 222 19.29 -10.35 2.12
N LYS A 223 18.23 -11.02 2.61
CA LYS A 223 16.92 -10.37 2.79
C LYS A 223 17.14 -9.06 3.56
N PRO A 224 16.89 -7.88 2.95
CA PRO A 224 17.13 -6.63 3.63
C PRO A 224 16.25 -6.57 4.88
N ARG A 225 16.82 -6.14 6.01
CA ARG A 225 16.06 -6.01 7.24
C ARG A 225 15.16 -4.78 7.15
N CYS A 226 13.93 -5.02 6.75
CA CYS A 226 12.92 -3.98 6.69
C CYS A 226 12.39 -3.70 8.10
N GLY A 227 12.11 -2.44 8.38
CA GLY A 227 11.66 -1.98 9.69
C GLY A 227 10.68 -0.84 9.55
N ASP A 228 9.62 -0.88 10.34
CA ASP A 228 8.68 0.22 10.43
C ASP A 228 9.24 1.32 11.34
N VAL A 229 8.81 2.55 11.08
CA VAL A 229 9.04 3.71 11.93
C VAL A 229 7.94 3.79 12.98
N GLY A 230 8.36 3.85 14.23
CA GLY A 230 7.48 3.98 15.38
C GLY A 230 7.96 5.01 16.37
N VAL A 231 7.21 5.17 17.46
CA VAL A 231 7.58 6.07 18.56
C VAL A 231 8.34 5.28 19.63
N TYR A 232 9.48 5.81 20.04
CA TYR A 232 10.29 5.37 21.16
C TYR A 232 10.37 6.48 22.19
N VAL A 233 9.95 6.19 23.42
CA VAL A 233 9.98 7.16 24.51
C VAL A 233 11.28 6.98 25.28
N GLU A 234 12.10 8.03 25.33
CA GLU A 234 13.36 8.06 26.05
C GLU A 234 13.43 9.32 26.91
N ASN A 235 13.65 9.19 28.21
CA ASN A 235 13.73 10.32 29.14
C ASN A 235 12.56 11.32 29.02
N GLY A 236 11.34 10.78 28.84
CA GLY A 236 10.12 11.59 28.67
C GLY A 236 9.94 12.22 27.28
N ARG A 237 10.89 12.03 26.35
CA ARG A 237 10.80 12.55 24.98
C ARG A 237 10.36 11.46 24.01
N ARG A 238 9.50 11.82 23.07
CA ARG A 238 8.96 10.91 22.05
C ARG A 238 9.79 11.04 20.76
N LEU A 239 10.68 10.09 20.53
CA LEU A 239 11.58 10.04 19.38
C LEU A 239 11.05 9.04 18.34
N LEU A 240 11.25 9.30 17.05
CA LEU A 240 10.96 8.33 16.01
C LEU A 240 12.14 7.38 15.85
N ALA A 241 11.85 6.09 15.72
CA ALA A 241 12.86 5.05 15.61
C ALA A 241 12.42 3.95 14.64
N LEU A 242 13.39 3.38 13.93
CA LEU A 242 13.21 2.11 13.23
C LEU A 242 13.12 0.95 14.22
N TYR A 243 12.38 -0.08 13.83
CA TYR A 243 12.17 -1.30 14.62
C TYR A 243 11.40 -1.04 15.92
N ALA A 244 10.58 0.02 15.93
CA ALA A 244 9.54 0.25 16.92
C ALA A 244 8.17 -0.17 16.34
N PRO A 245 7.14 -0.40 17.18
CA PRO A 245 5.78 -0.62 16.69
C PRO A 245 5.35 0.52 15.77
N ALA A 246 4.91 0.17 14.56
CA ALA A 246 4.59 1.14 13.52
C ALA A 246 3.63 2.22 14.04
N LEU A 247 3.99 3.49 13.87
CA LEU A 247 3.09 4.61 14.15
C LEU A 247 2.14 4.74 12.94
N PRO A 248 0.83 4.48 13.08
CA PRO A 248 -0.11 4.74 11.99
C PRO A 248 -0.26 6.25 11.82
N VAL A 249 -0.08 6.74 10.61
CA VAL A 249 -0.08 8.17 10.28
C VAL A 249 -1.04 8.51 9.15
N VAL A 250 -1.46 9.76 9.12
CA VAL A 250 -2.16 10.40 8.01
C VAL A 250 -1.42 11.68 7.64
N PHE A 251 -1.59 12.12 6.38
CA PHE A 251 -0.92 13.30 5.87
C PHE A 251 -1.95 14.39 5.65
N ARG A 252 -1.75 15.55 6.26
CA ARG A 252 -2.58 16.74 6.01
C ARG A 252 -1.76 17.76 5.27
N LYS A 253 -2.24 18.26 4.13
CA LYS A 253 -1.58 19.35 3.42
C LYS A 253 -1.46 20.57 4.35
N ALA A 254 -0.27 21.20 4.36
CA ALA A 254 -0.02 22.37 5.21
C ALA A 254 -0.74 23.62 4.70
#